data_AF-A0AAE3IAM5-F1
#
_entry.id   AF-A0AAE3IAM5-F1
#
_cell.length_a   1.000
_cell.length_b   1.000
_cell.length_c   1.000
_cell.angle_alpha   90.00
_cell.angle_beta   90.00
_cell.angle_gamma   90.00
#
_symmetry.space_group_name_H-M   'P 1'
#
loop_
_entity.id
_entity.type
_entity.pdbx_description
1 polymer ?
#
loop_
_entity_poly.entity_id
_entity_poly.type
_entity_poly.pdbx_seq_one_letter_code
_entity_poly.pdbx_strand_id
1 'polypeptide(L)'
;MQRRTSVGGAVALTGSVLVLVQLVQGIQQLEGFEGQTSAVVFAVETVPFLLVAGALVYIGYWLTGQSKYEQDLSRIVVWGVGSTLLFASVSALIIFSQQAKPGVDILEAPVIAINHVTVGAVVGALVGLYDAQGQAHQRALAAERDRTEQFAKKAMDINTYGRELTRSDSVDAVSALCIQALQGFLGLTGTAFLIVGDDDYQIVDSTVVDVPDRALVELARRSRDQEPTTVVGHESLPVPLDERADSAITLRITDLDGASAVLLALTDDPDGFNDEDVQLLELLLAHAATALNHVSTADFDR
;
A
#
# COMPACT_ATOMS: atom_id res chain seq x y z
N MET A 1 4.93 -9.01 -14.50
CA MET A 1 5.31 -10.44 -14.69
C MET A 1 6.28 -10.63 -15.85
N GLN A 2 5.92 -10.28 -17.09
CA GLN A 2 6.80 -10.44 -18.25
C GLN A 2 8.08 -9.58 -18.18
N ARG A 3 8.00 -8.40 -17.53
CA ARG A 3 9.14 -7.50 -17.38
C ARG A 3 10.18 -8.03 -16.40
N ARG A 4 9.80 -8.49 -15.21
CA ARG A 4 10.75 -9.09 -14.24
C ARG A 4 11.45 -10.33 -14.75
N THR A 5 10.76 -11.22 -15.47
CA THR A 5 11.38 -12.42 -16.04
C THR A 5 12.36 -12.06 -17.14
N SER A 6 12.03 -11.07 -17.98
CA SER A 6 12.94 -10.58 -19.02
C SER A 6 14.19 -9.89 -18.44
N VAL A 7 14.03 -9.00 -17.46
CA VAL A 7 15.15 -8.26 -16.86
C VAL A 7 16.01 -9.18 -15.99
N GLY A 8 15.40 -9.96 -15.10
CA GLY A 8 16.13 -10.93 -14.28
C GLY A 8 16.84 -11.98 -15.13
N GLY A 9 16.17 -12.47 -16.19
CA GLY A 9 16.76 -13.37 -17.18
C GLY A 9 17.94 -12.74 -17.94
N ALA A 10 17.83 -11.47 -18.35
CA ALA A 10 18.92 -10.75 -19.01
C ALA A 10 20.14 -10.54 -18.10
N VAL A 11 19.92 -10.19 -16.83
CA VAL A 11 20.98 -10.08 -15.82
C VAL A 11 21.63 -11.44 -15.58
N ALA A 12 20.83 -12.50 -15.45
CA ALA A 12 21.34 -13.86 -15.25
C ALA A 12 22.17 -14.31 -16.45
N LEU A 13 21.68 -14.09 -17.68
CA LEU A 13 22.39 -14.39 -18.92
C LEU A 13 23.72 -13.62 -19.00
N THR A 14 23.72 -12.33 -18.66
CA THR A 14 24.94 -11.50 -18.62
C THR A 14 25.95 -12.08 -17.62
N GLY A 15 25.50 -12.45 -16.43
CA GLY A 15 26.33 -13.14 -15.44
C GLY A 15 26.90 -14.46 -15.97
N SER A 16 26.10 -15.26 -16.66
CA SER A 16 26.55 -16.54 -17.23
C SER A 16 27.60 -16.35 -18.32
N VAL A 17 27.45 -15.34 -19.17
CA VAL A 17 28.47 -14.96 -20.15
C VAL A 17 29.77 -14.55 -19.45
N LEU A 18 29.69 -13.73 -18.40
CA LEU A 18 30.88 -13.34 -17.63
C LEU A 18 31.56 -14.55 -16.97
N VAL A 19 30.81 -15.49 -16.40
CA VAL A 19 31.36 -16.74 -15.83
C VAL A 19 32.11 -17.53 -16.90
N LEU A 20 31.53 -17.68 -18.10
CA LEU A 20 32.19 -18.40 -19.20
C LEU A 20 33.47 -17.71 -19.66
N VAL A 21 33.45 -16.37 -19.80
CA VAL A 21 34.63 -15.59 -20.18
C VAL A 21 35.74 -15.74 -19.14
N GLN A 22 35.39 -15.61 -17.85
CA GLN A 22 36.34 -15.76 -16.73
C GLN A 22 36.94 -17.17 -16.67
N LEU A 23 36.15 -18.21 -16.97
CA LEU A 23 36.63 -19.58 -17.04
C LEU A 23 37.65 -19.77 -18.17
N VAL A 24 37.34 -19.26 -19.36
CA VAL A 24 38.24 -19.34 -20.53
C VAL A 24 39.54 -18.60 -20.24
N GLN A 25 39.47 -17.41 -19.64
CA GLN A 25 40.66 -16.64 -19.25
C GLN A 25 41.51 -17.38 -18.21
N GLY A 26 40.89 -17.93 -17.17
CA GLY A 26 41.61 -18.72 -16.17
C GLY A 26 42.31 -19.95 -16.74
N ILE A 27 41.69 -20.63 -17.72
CA ILE A 27 42.32 -21.77 -18.41
C ILE A 27 43.51 -21.31 -19.25
N GLN A 28 43.36 -20.23 -20.02
CA GLN A 28 44.46 -19.66 -20.83
C GLN A 28 45.63 -19.22 -19.96
N GLN A 29 45.35 -18.67 -18.78
CA GLN A 29 46.39 -18.24 -17.84
C GLN A 29 47.21 -19.41 -17.30
N LEU A 30 46.62 -20.61 -17.19
CA LEU A 30 47.32 -21.81 -16.74
C LEU A 30 48.35 -22.32 -17.74
N GLU A 31 48.20 -22.02 -19.04
CA GLU A 31 49.18 -22.42 -20.06
C GLU A 31 50.57 -21.82 -19.82
N GLY A 32 50.66 -20.73 -19.04
CA GLY A 32 51.92 -20.07 -18.65
C GLY A 32 52.60 -20.61 -17.39
N PHE A 33 51.99 -21.54 -16.65
CA PHE A 33 52.50 -22.02 -15.36
C PHE A 33 52.52 -23.56 -15.28
N GLU A 34 53.64 -24.15 -14.86
CA GLU A 34 53.75 -25.59 -14.65
C GLU A 34 53.55 -26.00 -13.17
N GLY A 35 52.97 -27.19 -12.95
CA GLY A 35 52.94 -27.86 -11.65
C GLY A 35 52.06 -27.18 -10.59
N GLN A 36 52.47 -27.22 -9.32
CA GLN A 36 51.67 -26.77 -8.16
C GLN A 36 51.34 -25.26 -8.18
N THR A 37 52.14 -24.47 -8.89
CA THR A 37 51.94 -23.03 -9.07
C THR A 37 50.67 -22.72 -9.88
N SER A 38 50.35 -23.56 -10.86
CA SER A 38 49.15 -23.41 -11.71
C SER A 38 47.85 -23.43 -10.87
N ALA A 39 47.72 -24.40 -9.97
CA ALA A 39 46.54 -24.53 -9.11
C ALA A 39 46.35 -23.33 -8.18
N VAL A 40 47.44 -22.76 -7.67
CA VAL A 40 47.40 -21.58 -6.80
C VAL A 40 46.99 -20.33 -7.59
N VAL A 41 47.56 -20.12 -8.78
CA VAL A 41 47.21 -19.00 -9.66
C VAL A 41 45.72 -19.05 -10.02
N PHE A 42 45.21 -20.21 -10.45
CA PHE A 42 43.78 -20.35 -10.75
C PHE A 42 42.89 -20.05 -9.55
N ALA A 43 43.25 -20.60 -8.38
CA ALA A 43 42.48 -20.43 -7.16
C ALA A 43 42.44 -18.97 -6.67
N VAL A 44 43.53 -18.21 -6.86
CA VAL A 44 43.64 -16.83 -6.37
C VAL A 44 43.15 -15.82 -7.41
N GLU A 45 43.43 -16.05 -8.69
CA GLU A 45 43.18 -15.06 -9.74
C GLU A 45 41.91 -15.34 -10.55
N THR A 46 41.43 -16.58 -10.63
CA THR A 46 40.23 -16.91 -11.42
C THR A 46 39.00 -17.14 -10.54
N VAL A 47 39.13 -17.94 -9.47
CA VAL A 47 37.98 -18.32 -8.63
C VAL A 47 37.22 -17.12 -8.06
N PRO A 48 37.86 -16.06 -7.52
CA PRO A 48 37.12 -14.91 -7.01
C PRO A 48 36.25 -14.23 -8.08
N PHE A 49 36.73 -14.09 -9.32
CA PHE A 49 35.96 -13.48 -10.39
C PHE A 49 34.85 -14.39 -10.94
N LEU A 50 35.05 -15.72 -10.90
CA LEU A 50 33.97 -16.69 -11.14
C LEU A 50 32.86 -16.55 -10.09
N LEU A 51 33.21 -16.38 -8.81
CA LEU A 51 32.24 -16.16 -7.74
C LEU A 51 31.51 -14.82 -7.89
N VAL A 52 32.23 -13.75 -8.24
CA VAL A 52 31.65 -12.44 -8.49
C VAL A 52 30.68 -12.51 -9.67
N ALA A 53 31.09 -13.05 -10.81
CA ALA A 53 30.21 -13.24 -11.97
C ALA A 53 29.02 -14.17 -11.66
N GLY A 54 29.25 -15.23 -10.88
CA GLY A 54 28.21 -16.13 -10.39
C GLY A 54 27.19 -15.44 -9.47
N ALA A 55 27.63 -14.46 -8.66
CA ALA A 55 26.72 -13.65 -7.87
C ALA A 55 25.75 -12.85 -8.75
N LEU A 56 26.20 -12.37 -9.93
CA LEU A 56 25.32 -11.70 -10.89
C LEU A 56 24.26 -12.67 -11.46
N VAL A 57 24.64 -13.92 -11.73
CA VAL A 57 23.69 -14.98 -12.14
C VAL A 57 22.64 -15.19 -11.06
N TYR A 58 23.08 -15.35 -9.81
CA TYR A 58 22.19 -15.53 -8.67
C TYR A 58 21.23 -14.34 -8.49
N ILE A 59 21.74 -13.11 -8.56
CA ILE A 59 20.93 -11.88 -8.46
C ILE A 59 19.88 -11.85 -9.58
N GLY A 60 20.28 -12.14 -10.82
CA GLY A 60 19.38 -12.16 -11.97
C GLY A 60 18.27 -13.21 -11.81
N TYR A 61 18.63 -14.44 -11.42
CA TYR A 61 17.65 -15.50 -11.15
C TYR A 61 16.70 -15.11 -10.01
N TRP A 62 17.24 -14.64 -8.88
CA TRP A 62 16.45 -14.23 -7.73
C TRP A 62 15.45 -13.10 -8.06
N LEU A 63 15.86 -12.13 -8.88
CA LEU A 63 14.98 -11.04 -9.35
C LEU A 63 13.76 -11.53 -10.13
N THR A 64 13.84 -12.69 -10.80
CA THR A 64 12.68 -13.24 -11.53
C THR A 64 11.51 -13.60 -10.62
N GLY A 65 11.78 -13.92 -9.35
CA GLY A 65 10.78 -14.28 -8.34
C GLY A 65 10.26 -13.11 -7.49
N GLN A 66 10.89 -11.93 -7.54
CA GLN A 66 10.63 -10.85 -6.59
C GLN A 66 9.68 -9.79 -7.16
N SER A 67 8.39 -9.89 -6.82
CA SER A 67 7.35 -8.94 -7.27
C SER A 67 7.55 -7.52 -6.72
N LYS A 68 8.12 -7.39 -5.53
CA LYS A 68 8.34 -6.09 -4.84
C LYS A 68 9.18 -5.09 -5.64
N TYR A 69 10.04 -5.55 -6.55
CA TYR A 69 10.95 -4.68 -7.30
C TYR A 69 10.47 -4.35 -8.72
N GLU A 70 9.27 -4.79 -9.14
CA GLU A 70 8.80 -4.62 -10.53
C GLU A 70 8.87 -3.15 -11.00
N GLN A 71 8.56 -2.20 -10.12
CA GLN A 71 8.58 -0.76 -10.41
C GLN A 71 10.02 -0.19 -10.49
N ASP A 72 10.98 -0.81 -9.79
CA ASP A 72 12.35 -0.31 -9.64
C ASP A 72 13.38 -1.07 -10.49
N LEU A 73 12.97 -2.07 -11.29
CA LEU A 73 13.85 -2.84 -12.16
C LEU A 73 14.72 -1.98 -13.08
N SER A 74 14.17 -0.88 -13.59
CA SER A 74 14.92 0.05 -14.46
C SER A 74 16.08 0.70 -13.73
N ARG A 75 15.92 1.03 -12.44
CA ARG A 75 16.97 1.62 -11.60
C ARG A 75 18.11 0.63 -11.38
N ILE A 76 17.78 -0.64 -11.10
CA ILE A 76 18.77 -1.70 -10.94
C ILE A 76 19.62 -1.83 -12.21
N VAL A 77 18.98 -1.83 -13.39
CA VAL A 77 19.68 -1.89 -14.69
C VAL A 77 20.54 -0.65 -14.93
N VAL A 78 20.03 0.55 -14.65
CA VAL A 78 20.78 1.81 -14.81
C VAL A 78 22.03 1.84 -13.94
N TRP A 79 21.94 1.41 -12.68
CA TRP A 79 23.10 1.29 -11.79
C TRP A 79 24.09 0.23 -12.26
N GLY A 80 23.60 -0.93 -12.73
CA GLY A 80 24.43 -1.97 -13.34
C GLY A 80 25.22 -1.44 -14.53
N VAL A 81 24.53 -0.89 -15.54
CA VAL A 81 25.14 -0.34 -16.75
C VAL A 81 26.08 0.83 -16.43
N GLY A 82 25.66 1.76 -15.59
CA GLY A 82 26.46 2.92 -15.20
C GLY A 82 27.76 2.52 -14.50
N SER A 83 27.69 1.58 -13.57
CA SER A 83 28.88 1.06 -12.87
C SER A 83 29.78 0.26 -13.81
N THR A 84 29.23 -0.57 -14.70
CA THR A 84 30.01 -1.27 -15.73
C THR A 84 30.78 -0.30 -16.62
N LEU A 85 30.11 0.75 -17.12
CA LEU A 85 30.74 1.77 -17.96
C LEU A 85 31.84 2.55 -17.22
N LEU A 86 31.59 2.88 -15.94
CA LEU A 86 32.57 3.56 -15.10
C LEU A 86 33.84 2.69 -14.95
N PHE A 87 33.69 1.42 -14.57
CA PHE A 87 34.82 0.52 -14.38
C PHE A 87 35.54 0.19 -15.70
N ALA A 88 34.82 0.06 -16.81
CA ALA A 88 35.42 -0.08 -18.13
C ALA A 88 36.28 1.14 -18.50
N SER A 89 35.79 2.35 -18.18
CA SER A 89 36.52 3.60 -18.43
C SER A 89 37.78 3.70 -17.57
N VAL A 90 37.69 3.36 -16.29
CA VAL A 90 38.84 3.31 -15.37
C VAL A 90 39.86 2.30 -15.87
N SER A 91 39.42 1.11 -16.31
CA SER A 91 40.31 0.08 -16.83
C SER A 91 41.01 0.52 -18.11
N ALA A 92 40.29 1.12 -19.05
CA ALA A 92 40.87 1.69 -20.27
C ALA A 92 41.95 2.73 -19.96
N LEU A 93 41.72 3.59 -18.96
CA LEU A 93 42.69 4.58 -18.51
C LEU A 93 43.94 3.93 -17.90
N ILE A 94 43.79 2.89 -17.08
CA ILE A 94 44.90 2.13 -16.50
C ILE A 94 45.75 1.49 -17.60
N ILE A 95 45.10 0.79 -18.54
CA ILE A 95 45.77 0.15 -19.67
C ILE A 95 46.54 1.20 -20.46
N PHE A 96 45.89 2.29 -20.86
CA PHE A 96 46.52 3.40 -21.60
C PHE A 96 47.73 3.98 -20.84
N SER A 97 47.60 4.21 -19.54
CA SER A 97 48.70 4.72 -18.70
C SER A 97 49.89 3.76 -18.61
N GLN A 98 49.67 2.44 -18.71
CA GLN A 98 50.74 1.45 -18.75
C GLN A 98 51.43 1.43 -20.11
N GLN A 99 50.69 1.59 -21.23
CA GLN A 99 51.28 1.64 -22.58
C GLN A 99 52.23 2.83 -22.77
N ALA A 100 52.01 3.92 -22.03
CA ALA A 100 52.87 5.11 -22.08
C ALA A 100 54.29 4.87 -21.50
N LYS A 101 54.55 3.73 -20.85
CA LYS A 101 55.86 3.39 -20.29
C LYS A 101 56.63 2.46 -21.25
N PRO A 102 57.75 2.90 -21.86
CA PRO A 102 58.52 2.05 -22.76
C PRO A 102 59.14 0.86 -21.99
N GLY A 103 58.82 -0.36 -22.41
CA GLY A 103 59.43 -1.61 -21.90
C GLY A 103 58.49 -2.60 -21.19
N VAL A 104 57.19 -2.32 -21.08
CA VAL A 104 56.20 -3.25 -20.49
C VAL A 104 55.45 -3.98 -21.62
N ASP A 105 55.58 -5.30 -21.68
CA ASP A 105 54.76 -6.15 -22.56
C ASP A 105 53.33 -6.25 -22.01
N ILE A 106 52.33 -5.94 -22.84
CA ILE A 106 50.92 -5.75 -22.40
C ILE A 106 50.05 -6.97 -22.74
N LEU A 107 50.57 -8.18 -22.53
CA LEU A 107 49.84 -9.42 -22.81
C LEU A 107 48.58 -9.59 -21.91
N GLU A 108 48.48 -8.86 -20.81
CA GLU A 108 47.41 -9.00 -19.80
C GLU A 108 46.29 -7.94 -19.87
N ALA A 109 46.36 -6.97 -20.78
CA ALA A 109 45.35 -5.90 -20.87
C ALA A 109 43.88 -6.39 -20.98
N PRO A 110 43.56 -7.43 -21.78
CA PRO A 110 42.20 -7.97 -21.85
C PRO A 110 41.71 -8.57 -20.53
N VAL A 111 42.60 -9.18 -19.74
CA VAL A 111 42.27 -9.79 -18.43
C VAL A 111 41.93 -8.70 -17.42
N ILE A 112 42.74 -7.64 -17.35
CA ILE A 112 42.50 -6.49 -16.48
C ILE A 112 41.16 -5.83 -16.82
N ALA A 113 40.85 -5.64 -18.11
CA ALA A 113 39.60 -5.05 -18.57
C ALA A 113 38.37 -5.86 -18.14
N ILE A 114 38.38 -7.17 -18.39
CA ILE A 114 37.25 -8.05 -18.09
C ILE A 114 37.03 -8.13 -16.57
N ASN A 115 38.09 -8.23 -15.76
CA ASN A 115 37.99 -8.24 -14.31
C ASN A 115 37.33 -6.96 -13.75
N HIS A 116 37.72 -5.78 -14.25
CA HIS A 116 37.09 -4.52 -13.84
C HIS A 116 35.63 -4.45 -14.27
N VAL A 117 35.31 -4.87 -15.50
CA VAL A 117 33.93 -4.92 -16.00
C VAL A 117 33.06 -5.84 -15.15
N THR A 118 33.55 -7.02 -14.78
CA THR A 118 32.85 -7.97 -13.91
C THR A 118 32.57 -7.38 -12.53
N VAL A 119 33.57 -6.76 -11.90
CA VAL A 119 33.40 -6.08 -10.61
C VAL A 119 32.40 -4.93 -10.72
N GLY A 120 32.55 -4.08 -11.74
CA GLY A 120 31.65 -2.95 -11.97
C GLY A 120 30.19 -3.39 -12.15
N ALA A 121 29.95 -4.45 -12.93
CA ALA A 121 28.61 -5.00 -13.14
C ALA A 121 27.95 -5.47 -11.83
N VAL A 122 28.69 -6.19 -10.98
CA VAL A 122 28.16 -6.70 -9.71
C VAL A 122 27.95 -5.59 -8.70
N VAL A 123 28.93 -4.69 -8.55
CA VAL A 123 28.80 -3.53 -7.64
C VAL A 123 27.61 -2.67 -8.05
N GLY A 124 27.43 -2.40 -9.33
CA GLY A 124 26.29 -1.65 -9.84
C GLY A 124 24.96 -2.34 -9.57
N ALA A 125 24.88 -3.66 -9.80
CA ALA A 125 23.66 -4.42 -9.50
C ALA A 125 23.32 -4.41 -8.00
N LEU A 126 24.31 -4.53 -7.11
CA LEU A 126 24.12 -4.47 -5.66
C LEU A 126 23.65 -3.09 -5.19
N VAL A 127 24.30 -2.02 -5.67
CA VAL A 127 23.90 -0.63 -5.36
C VAL A 127 22.48 -0.37 -5.87
N GLY A 128 22.17 -0.80 -7.08
CA GLY A 128 20.84 -0.67 -7.65
C GLY A 128 19.77 -1.42 -6.85
N LEU A 129 20.09 -2.61 -6.34
CA LEU A 129 19.18 -3.36 -5.48
C LEU A 129 18.95 -2.68 -4.12
N TYR A 130 20.02 -2.12 -3.54
CA TYR A 130 19.93 -1.35 -2.31
C TYR A 130 19.08 -0.08 -2.48
N ASP A 131 19.28 0.68 -3.56
CA ASP A 131 18.47 1.85 -3.91
C ASP A 131 16.99 1.48 -4.09
N ALA A 132 16.71 0.40 -4.85
CA ALA A 132 15.37 -0.12 -5.05
C ALA A 132 14.70 -0.54 -3.72
N GLN A 133 15.47 -1.15 -2.81
CA GLN A 133 14.97 -1.49 -1.47
C GLN A 133 14.65 -0.24 -0.64
N GLY A 134 15.50 0.79 -0.71
CA GLY A 134 15.26 2.08 -0.06
C GLY A 134 13.97 2.74 -0.53
N GLN A 135 13.75 2.77 -1.86
CA GLN A 135 12.54 3.34 -2.45
C GLN A 135 11.28 2.55 -2.08
N ALA A 136 11.33 1.22 -2.08
CA ALA A 136 10.22 0.40 -1.64
C ALA A 136 9.86 0.67 -0.17
N HIS A 137 10.87 0.82 0.69
CA HIS A 137 10.65 1.14 2.11
C HIS A 137 10.07 2.53 2.31
N GLN A 138 10.57 3.55 1.59
CA GLN A 138 10.03 4.90 1.64
C GLN A 138 8.57 4.96 1.20
N ARG A 139 8.19 4.21 0.14
CA ARG A 139 6.80 4.12 -0.30
C ARG A 139 5.89 3.45 0.74
N ALA A 140 6.38 2.42 1.42
CA ALA A 140 5.64 1.78 2.51
C ALA A 140 5.41 2.76 3.67
N LEU A 141 6.46 3.47 4.10
CA LEU A 141 6.36 4.48 5.16
C LEU A 141 5.43 5.64 4.79
N ALA A 142 5.49 6.11 3.53
CA ALA A 142 4.59 7.16 3.05
C ALA A 142 3.13 6.70 3.09
N ALA A 143 2.84 5.47 2.64
CA ALA A 143 1.49 4.92 2.70
C ALA A 143 0.96 4.77 4.13
N GLU A 144 1.82 4.33 5.06
CA GLU A 144 1.47 4.23 6.49
C GLU A 144 1.21 5.61 7.12
N ARG A 145 2.06 6.59 6.81
CA ARG A 145 1.87 7.97 7.25
C ARG A 145 0.57 8.56 6.71
N ASP A 146 0.31 8.42 5.42
CA ASP A 146 -0.88 8.96 4.78
C ASP A 146 -2.15 8.31 5.36
N ARG A 147 -2.14 7.00 5.63
CA ARG A 147 -3.23 6.32 6.37
C ARG A 147 -3.42 6.91 7.76
N THR A 148 -2.34 7.12 8.51
CA THR A 148 -2.40 7.67 9.87
C THR A 148 -2.88 9.12 9.88
N GLU A 149 -2.44 9.95 8.94
CA GLU A 149 -2.90 11.33 8.77
C GLU A 149 -4.38 11.38 8.41
N GLN A 150 -4.85 10.49 7.52
CA GLN A 150 -6.26 10.35 7.19
C GLN A 150 -7.09 9.95 8.41
N PHE A 151 -6.65 8.96 9.19
CA PHE A 151 -7.30 8.54 10.42
C PHE A 151 -7.34 9.67 11.46
N ALA A 152 -6.23 10.40 11.66
CA ALA A 152 -6.17 11.52 12.59
C ALA A 152 -7.12 12.66 12.20
N LYS A 153 -7.22 12.97 10.90
CA LYS A 153 -8.17 13.95 10.38
C LYS A 153 -9.61 13.51 10.63
N LYS A 154 -9.93 12.27 10.28
CA LYS A 154 -11.21 11.60 10.54
C LYS A 154 -11.62 11.68 12.02
N ALA A 155 -10.70 11.37 12.94
CA ALA A 155 -10.93 11.46 14.38
C ALA A 155 -11.13 12.91 14.87
N MET A 156 -10.41 13.87 14.29
CA MET A 156 -10.56 15.30 14.62
C MET A 156 -11.95 15.82 14.23
N ASP A 157 -12.45 15.42 13.06
CA ASP A 157 -13.78 15.77 12.58
C ASP A 157 -14.86 15.18 13.51
N ILE A 158 -14.72 13.92 13.92
CA ILE A 158 -15.65 13.27 14.86
C ILE A 158 -15.64 13.92 16.24
N ASN A 159 -14.48 14.28 16.78
CA ASN A 159 -14.42 15.02 18.04
C ASN A 159 -15.08 16.41 17.93
N THR A 160 -15.09 17.01 16.74
CA THR A 160 -15.84 18.25 16.48
C THR A 160 -17.33 18.01 16.50
N TYR A 161 -17.82 17.00 15.77
CA TYR A 161 -19.24 16.62 15.81
C TYR A 161 -19.70 16.20 17.21
N GLY A 162 -18.94 15.40 17.95
CA GLY A 162 -19.29 14.99 19.31
C GLY A 162 -19.47 16.17 20.27
N ARG A 163 -18.61 17.20 20.14
CA ARG A 163 -18.74 18.44 20.91
C ARG A 163 -19.98 19.25 20.51
N GLU A 164 -20.30 19.30 19.23
CA GLU A 164 -21.49 20.00 18.72
C GLU A 164 -22.78 19.27 19.12
N LEU A 165 -22.81 17.95 18.99
CA LEU A 165 -23.90 17.08 19.45
C LEU A 165 -24.20 17.29 20.94
N THR A 166 -23.17 17.34 21.78
CA THR A 166 -23.34 17.57 23.23
C THR A 166 -23.90 18.96 23.56
N ARG A 167 -23.84 19.91 22.61
CA ARG A 167 -24.41 21.26 22.76
C ARG A 167 -25.75 21.42 22.04
N SER A 168 -26.26 20.38 21.40
CA SER A 168 -27.53 20.44 20.69
C SER A 168 -28.69 20.51 21.67
N ASP A 169 -29.62 21.43 21.40
CA ASP A 169 -30.78 21.69 22.25
C ASP A 169 -32.08 21.06 21.70
N SER A 170 -32.02 20.33 20.59
CA SER A 170 -33.19 19.71 19.94
C SER A 170 -32.81 18.43 19.18
N VAL A 171 -33.80 17.56 18.98
CA VAL A 171 -33.65 16.32 18.19
C VAL A 171 -33.29 16.66 16.74
N ASP A 172 -33.89 17.72 16.17
CA ASP A 172 -33.60 18.20 14.80
C ASP A 172 -32.13 18.65 14.64
N ALA A 173 -31.57 19.31 15.65
CA ALA A 173 -30.15 19.69 15.62
C ALA A 173 -29.23 18.46 15.70
N VAL A 174 -29.61 17.45 16.50
CA VAL A 174 -28.85 16.20 16.59
C VAL A 174 -28.93 15.41 15.28
N SER A 175 -30.11 15.29 14.67
CA SER A 175 -30.29 14.56 13.41
C SER A 175 -29.51 15.20 12.27
N ALA A 176 -29.56 16.53 12.13
CA ALA A 176 -28.82 17.28 11.12
C ALA A 176 -27.30 17.07 11.26
N LEU A 177 -26.78 17.14 12.49
CA LEU A 177 -25.35 16.87 12.74
C LEU A 177 -24.96 15.43 12.45
N CYS A 178 -25.82 14.44 12.76
CA CYS A 178 -25.56 13.05 12.43
C CYS A 178 -25.53 12.80 10.92
N ILE A 179 -26.47 13.39 10.18
CA ILE A 179 -26.51 13.33 8.71
C ILE A 179 -25.28 14.01 8.11
N GLN A 180 -24.94 15.21 8.58
CA GLN A 180 -23.77 15.95 8.11
C GLN A 180 -22.47 15.18 8.40
N ALA A 181 -22.37 14.57 9.59
CA ALA A 181 -21.22 13.75 9.95
C ALA A 181 -21.10 12.53 9.04
N LEU A 182 -22.19 11.78 8.77
CA LEU A 182 -22.14 10.67 7.82
C LEU A 182 -21.77 11.09 6.40
N GLN A 183 -22.33 12.19 5.92
CA GLN A 183 -22.03 12.74 4.59
C GLN A 183 -20.55 13.16 4.47
N GLY A 184 -20.03 13.86 5.48
CA GLY A 184 -18.64 14.33 5.49
C GLY A 184 -17.62 13.22 5.75
N PHE A 185 -17.97 12.26 6.62
CA PHE A 185 -17.07 11.20 7.07
C PHE A 185 -17.02 10.03 6.09
N LEU A 186 -18.19 9.59 5.60
CA LEU A 186 -18.31 8.41 4.74
C LEU A 186 -18.59 8.76 3.27
N GLY A 187 -18.83 10.03 2.94
CA GLY A 187 -19.20 10.42 1.58
C GLY A 187 -20.58 9.92 1.14
N LEU A 188 -21.40 9.43 2.07
CA LEU A 188 -22.70 8.84 1.76
C LEU A 188 -23.73 9.93 1.53
N THR A 189 -24.37 9.92 0.36
CA THR A 189 -25.27 11.01 -0.07
C THR A 189 -26.75 10.74 0.18
N GLY A 190 -27.14 9.47 0.40
CA GLY A 190 -28.52 9.08 0.68
C GLY A 190 -28.70 8.66 2.13
N THR A 191 -28.80 9.63 3.04
CA THR A 191 -28.93 9.37 4.48
C THR A 191 -30.28 9.82 5.02
N ALA A 192 -30.79 9.15 6.05
CA ALA A 192 -32.01 9.57 6.75
C ALA A 192 -31.94 9.23 8.23
N PHE A 193 -32.55 10.08 9.05
CA PHE A 193 -32.68 9.94 10.49
C PHE A 193 -34.16 9.73 10.85
N LEU A 194 -34.47 8.62 11.49
CA LEU A 194 -35.83 8.23 11.86
C LEU A 194 -35.91 7.86 13.34
N ILE A 195 -37.06 8.13 13.94
CA ILE A 195 -37.48 7.55 15.21
C ILE A 195 -38.55 6.53 14.88
N VAL A 196 -38.32 5.27 15.21
CA VAL A 196 -39.22 4.16 14.87
C VAL A 196 -39.68 3.41 16.11
N GLY A 197 -40.99 3.39 16.35
CA GLY A 197 -41.64 2.55 17.36
C GLY A 197 -42.29 1.32 16.74
N ASP A 198 -43.06 0.59 17.56
CA ASP A 198 -43.82 -0.60 17.13
C ASP A 198 -44.89 -0.23 16.10
N ASP A 199 -45.71 0.78 16.42
CA ASP A 199 -46.88 1.18 15.63
C ASP A 199 -46.75 2.57 14.99
N ASP A 200 -45.79 3.38 15.43
CA ASP A 200 -45.53 4.73 14.94
C ASP A 200 -44.12 4.89 14.36
N TYR A 201 -43.94 6.00 13.64
CA TYR A 201 -42.63 6.43 13.15
C TYR A 201 -42.64 7.94 12.91
N GLN A 202 -41.46 8.53 12.98
CA GLN A 202 -41.20 9.91 12.59
C GLN A 202 -39.91 9.95 11.78
N ILE A 203 -39.97 10.55 10.60
CA ILE A 203 -38.76 10.93 9.84
C ILE A 203 -38.39 12.32 10.31
N VAL A 204 -37.24 12.43 11.00
CA VAL A 204 -36.76 13.71 11.53
C VAL A 204 -36.05 14.49 10.43
N ASP A 205 -35.16 13.81 9.70
CA ASP A 205 -34.43 14.40 8.59
C ASP A 205 -34.11 13.33 7.53
N SER A 206 -34.08 13.70 6.25
CA SER A 206 -33.79 12.79 5.15
C SER A 206 -33.22 13.53 3.94
N THR A 207 -32.16 12.96 3.39
CA THR A 207 -31.54 13.37 2.13
C THR A 207 -31.81 12.37 1.01
N VAL A 208 -32.55 11.29 1.30
CA VAL A 208 -33.00 10.32 0.30
C VAL A 208 -34.18 10.90 -0.48
N VAL A 209 -34.06 10.96 -1.81
CA VAL A 209 -35.05 11.59 -2.70
C VAL A 209 -35.80 10.52 -3.52
N ASP A 210 -37.09 10.76 -3.77
CA ASP A 210 -38.03 9.91 -4.52
C ASP A 210 -38.14 8.45 -4.03
N VAL A 211 -37.92 8.21 -2.74
CA VAL A 211 -38.17 6.91 -2.09
C VAL A 211 -39.37 7.08 -1.15
N PRO A 212 -40.36 6.17 -1.18
CA PRO A 212 -41.49 6.24 -0.27
C PRO A 212 -41.06 5.92 1.17
N ASP A 213 -41.50 6.73 2.13
CA ASP A 213 -41.19 6.65 3.57
C ASP A 213 -41.28 5.23 4.15
N ARG A 214 -42.29 4.46 3.72
CA ARG A 214 -42.49 3.06 4.14
C ARG A 214 -41.25 2.18 3.95
N ALA A 215 -40.45 2.42 2.91
CA ALA A 215 -39.26 1.62 2.62
C ALA A 215 -38.12 1.97 3.58
N LEU A 216 -37.95 3.25 3.90
CA LEU A 216 -36.99 3.73 4.90
C LEU A 216 -37.36 3.23 6.29
N VAL A 217 -38.65 3.28 6.65
CA VAL A 217 -39.17 2.78 7.93
C VAL A 217 -39.02 1.27 8.04
N GLU A 218 -39.29 0.51 6.98
CA GLU A 218 -39.10 -0.94 6.98
C GLU A 218 -37.64 -1.30 7.27
N LEU A 219 -36.68 -0.65 6.59
CA LEU A 219 -35.27 -0.87 6.82
C LEU A 219 -34.84 -0.45 8.24
N ALA A 220 -35.29 0.71 8.71
CA ALA A 220 -34.98 1.19 10.06
C ALA A 220 -35.56 0.28 11.16
N ARG A 221 -36.73 -0.33 10.95
CA ARG A 221 -37.31 -1.28 11.92
C ARG A 221 -36.48 -2.54 12.08
N ARG A 222 -35.77 -2.99 11.02
CA ARG A 222 -34.86 -4.15 11.11
C ARG A 222 -33.70 -3.92 12.07
N SER A 223 -33.34 -2.67 12.37
CA SER A 223 -32.26 -2.38 13.31
C SER A 223 -32.68 -2.35 14.78
N ARG A 224 -33.97 -2.51 15.11
CA ARG A 224 -34.45 -2.48 16.50
C ARG A 224 -34.00 -3.67 17.34
N ASP A 225 -33.72 -4.80 16.70
CA ASP A 225 -33.20 -6.00 17.38
C ASP A 225 -31.67 -5.96 17.57
N GLN A 226 -30.98 -4.94 17.04
CA GLN A 226 -29.52 -4.80 17.11
C GLN A 226 -29.09 -4.10 18.40
N GLU A 227 -27.87 -4.31 18.88
CA GLU A 227 -27.38 -3.55 20.05
C GLU A 227 -27.31 -2.04 19.72
N PRO A 228 -27.65 -1.15 20.67
CA PRO A 228 -27.47 0.29 20.47
C PRO A 228 -26.01 0.63 20.15
N THR A 229 -25.79 1.70 19.38
CA THR A 229 -24.46 2.16 18.97
C THR A 229 -23.72 1.16 18.08
N THR A 230 -24.43 0.39 17.26
CA THR A 230 -23.82 -0.56 16.31
C THR A 230 -24.12 -0.18 14.86
N VAL A 231 -23.21 -0.58 13.97
CA VAL A 231 -23.29 -0.37 12.52
C VAL A 231 -23.55 -1.70 11.84
N VAL A 232 -24.63 -1.80 11.06
CA VAL A 232 -24.99 -3.03 10.35
C VAL A 232 -25.27 -2.76 8.88
N GLY A 233 -24.57 -3.49 8.01
CA GLY A 233 -24.80 -3.50 6.56
C GLY A 233 -25.95 -4.42 6.15
N HIS A 234 -26.66 -4.03 5.10
CA HIS A 234 -27.79 -4.73 4.51
C HIS A 234 -27.58 -4.83 3.00
N GLU A 235 -27.38 -6.05 2.51
CA GLU A 235 -27.34 -6.36 1.07
C GLU A 235 -28.74 -6.59 0.48
N SER A 236 -29.75 -6.78 1.34
CA SER A 236 -31.13 -7.04 0.92
C SER A 236 -32.02 -5.87 1.28
N LEU A 237 -32.32 -5.03 0.29
CA LEU A 237 -33.10 -3.81 0.48
C LEU A 237 -34.58 -4.01 0.12
N PRO A 238 -35.50 -3.24 0.74
CA PRO A 238 -36.86 -3.12 0.25
C PRO A 238 -36.88 -2.64 -1.21
N VAL A 239 -37.80 -3.14 -2.04
CA VAL A 239 -37.82 -2.93 -3.50
C VAL A 239 -37.59 -1.46 -3.94
N PRO A 240 -38.20 -0.43 -3.34
CA PRO A 240 -37.96 0.96 -3.76
C PRO A 240 -36.54 1.48 -3.45
N LEU A 241 -35.82 0.85 -2.51
CA LEU A 241 -34.45 1.17 -2.13
C LEU A 241 -33.42 0.38 -2.94
N ASP A 242 -33.74 -0.87 -3.27
CA ASP A 242 -32.94 -1.76 -4.12
C ASP A 242 -32.73 -1.18 -5.54
N GLU A 243 -33.66 -0.35 -6.01
CA GLU A 243 -33.52 0.39 -7.27
C GLU A 243 -32.55 1.59 -7.19
N ARG A 244 -32.11 1.98 -5.98
CA ARG A 244 -31.31 3.20 -5.74
C ARG A 244 -29.88 2.95 -5.32
N ALA A 245 -29.62 1.85 -4.61
CA ALA A 245 -28.30 1.46 -4.15
C ALA A 245 -28.25 -0.05 -4.03
N ASP A 246 -27.07 -0.62 -4.19
CA ASP A 246 -26.87 -2.07 -4.05
C ASP A 246 -26.92 -2.53 -2.58
N SER A 247 -26.73 -1.60 -1.63
CA SER A 247 -26.75 -1.89 -0.20
C SER A 247 -27.12 -0.68 0.66
N ALA A 248 -27.28 -0.92 1.95
CA ALA A 248 -27.50 0.15 2.92
C ALA A 248 -26.89 -0.20 4.27
N ILE A 249 -26.64 0.82 5.08
CA ILE A 249 -26.22 0.67 6.47
C ILE A 249 -27.29 1.28 7.36
N THR A 250 -27.58 0.58 8.46
CA THR A 250 -28.37 1.10 9.57
C THR A 250 -27.50 1.24 10.81
N LEU A 251 -27.67 2.35 11.51
CA LEU A 251 -26.99 2.67 12.74
C LEU A 251 -28.07 2.95 13.81
N ARG A 252 -28.28 2.00 14.73
CA ARG A 252 -29.18 2.24 15.88
C ARG A 252 -28.42 3.12 16.87
N ILE A 253 -28.95 4.30 17.19
CA ILE A 253 -28.29 5.26 18.09
C ILE A 253 -28.62 4.95 19.54
N THR A 254 -29.88 5.07 19.93
CA THR A 254 -30.38 4.87 21.30
C THR A 254 -31.87 4.55 21.27
N ASP A 255 -32.41 4.16 22.43
CA ASP A 255 -33.85 4.06 22.65
C ASP A 255 -34.40 5.34 23.27
N LEU A 256 -35.61 5.69 22.85
CA LEU A 256 -36.40 6.84 23.27
C LEU A 256 -37.81 6.34 23.58
N ASP A 257 -38.10 6.06 24.85
CA ASP A 257 -39.42 5.70 25.38
C ASP A 257 -40.28 4.77 24.47
N GLY A 258 -39.74 3.59 24.16
CA GLY A 258 -40.43 2.57 23.35
C GLY A 258 -40.19 2.69 21.84
N ALA A 259 -39.59 3.79 21.38
CA ALA A 259 -39.05 3.94 20.03
C ALA A 259 -37.53 3.85 20.01
N SER A 260 -36.95 3.63 18.83
CA SER A 260 -35.51 3.66 18.61
C SER A 260 -35.14 4.76 17.63
N ALA A 261 -34.12 5.56 17.96
CA ALA A 261 -33.51 6.50 17.04
C ALA A 261 -32.54 5.74 16.11
N VAL A 262 -32.79 5.82 14.82
CA VAL A 262 -32.06 5.07 13.79
C VAL A 262 -31.61 6.02 12.71
N LEU A 263 -30.34 5.93 12.36
CA LEU A 263 -29.74 6.61 11.22
C LEU A 263 -29.51 5.57 10.13
N LEU A 264 -29.88 5.86 8.89
CA LEU A 264 -29.62 4.99 7.75
C LEU A 264 -28.83 5.73 6.68
N ALA A 265 -28.09 4.96 5.89
CA ALA A 265 -27.35 5.46 4.75
C ALA A 265 -27.35 4.43 3.62
N LEU A 266 -27.68 4.86 2.41
CA LEU A 266 -27.54 4.06 1.20
C LEU A 266 -26.08 4.06 0.74
N THR A 267 -25.57 2.91 0.31
CA THR A 267 -24.20 2.71 -0.15
C THR A 267 -24.14 1.64 -1.23
N ASP A 268 -23.20 1.76 -2.15
CA ASP A 268 -22.93 0.71 -3.16
C ASP A 268 -21.86 -0.27 -2.68
N ASP A 269 -21.23 0.00 -1.53
CA ASP A 269 -20.19 -0.82 -0.93
C ASP A 269 -20.36 -0.83 0.61
N PRO A 270 -21.09 -1.82 1.16
CA PRO A 270 -21.34 -1.90 2.60
C PRO A 270 -20.12 -2.43 3.38
N ASP A 271 -19.20 -3.13 2.70
CA ASP A 271 -17.96 -3.67 3.27
C ASP A 271 -16.76 -2.71 3.06
N GLY A 272 -17.00 -1.55 2.42
CA GLY A 272 -15.99 -0.54 2.17
C GLY A 272 -15.45 0.15 3.44
N PHE A 273 -16.08 -0.07 4.58
CA PHE A 273 -15.67 0.48 5.87
C PHE A 273 -14.69 -0.46 6.56
N ASN A 274 -13.50 0.05 6.88
CA ASN A 274 -12.54 -0.69 7.68
C ASN A 274 -12.90 -0.64 9.17
N ASP A 275 -12.27 -1.50 9.98
CA ASP A 275 -12.51 -1.55 11.43
C ASP A 275 -12.30 -0.20 12.14
N GLU A 276 -11.37 0.63 11.64
CA GLU A 276 -11.10 1.97 12.17
C GLU A 276 -12.27 2.93 11.92
N ASP A 277 -12.90 2.86 10.75
CA ASP A 277 -14.05 3.67 10.37
C ASP A 277 -15.30 3.27 11.17
N VAL A 278 -15.50 1.97 11.41
CA VAL A 278 -16.59 1.46 12.26
C VAL A 278 -16.43 1.97 13.69
N GLN A 279 -15.24 1.86 14.30
CA GLN A 279 -14.99 2.36 15.66
C GLN A 279 -15.26 3.86 15.81
N LEU A 280 -14.89 4.62 14.78
CA LEU A 280 -15.11 6.05 14.72
C LEU A 280 -16.61 6.38 14.63
N LEU A 281 -17.39 5.63 13.84
CA LEU A 281 -18.85 5.75 13.79
C LEU A 281 -19.50 5.40 15.13
N GLU A 282 -19.09 4.31 15.78
CA GLU A 282 -19.60 3.94 17.09
C GLU A 282 -19.37 5.05 18.12
N LEU A 283 -18.19 5.69 18.11
CA LEU A 283 -17.92 6.85 18.96
C LEU A 283 -18.85 8.03 18.67
N LEU A 284 -19.12 8.33 17.39
CA LEU A 284 -20.07 9.36 16.99
C LEU A 284 -21.49 9.03 17.48
N LEU A 285 -21.94 7.79 17.29
CA LEU A 285 -23.25 7.30 17.74
C LEU A 285 -23.38 7.39 19.26
N ALA A 286 -22.32 7.10 20.02
CA ALA A 286 -22.34 7.22 21.48
C ALA A 286 -22.54 8.67 21.95
N HIS A 287 -21.91 9.63 21.26
CA HIS A 287 -22.14 11.06 21.49
C HIS A 287 -23.57 11.47 21.12
N ALA A 288 -24.08 10.99 19.98
CA ALA A 288 -25.45 11.26 19.54
C ALA A 288 -26.49 10.68 20.52
N ALA A 289 -26.28 9.45 20.99
CA ALA A 289 -27.13 8.80 21.99
C ALA A 289 -27.19 9.62 23.29
N THR A 290 -26.03 10.10 23.75
CA THR A 290 -25.95 10.96 24.94
C THR A 290 -26.71 12.27 24.74
N ALA A 291 -26.56 12.91 23.58
CA ALA A 291 -27.27 14.14 23.24
C ALA A 291 -28.78 13.94 23.14
N LEU A 292 -29.24 12.89 22.45
CA LEU A 292 -30.66 12.56 22.32
C LEU A 292 -31.30 12.29 23.67
N ASN A 293 -30.64 11.52 24.55
CA ASN A 293 -31.15 11.26 25.90
C ASN A 293 -31.27 12.55 26.73
N HIS A 294 -30.35 13.50 26.56
CA HIS A 294 -30.43 14.78 27.27
C HIS A 294 -31.62 15.62 26.78
N VAL A 295 -31.78 15.75 25.47
CA VAL A 295 -32.84 16.55 24.86
C VAL A 295 -34.22 15.92 25.07
N SER A 296 -34.35 14.60 24.94
CA SER A 296 -35.61 13.90 25.17
C SER A 296 -36.10 14.09 26.61
N THR A 297 -35.19 13.97 27.60
CA THR A 297 -35.53 14.21 29.02
C THR A 297 -35.96 15.66 29.26
N ALA A 298 -35.38 16.63 28.56
CA ALA A 298 -35.69 18.05 28.73
C ALA A 298 -37.06 18.47 28.15
N ASP A 299 -37.54 17.77 27.11
CA ASP A 299 -38.89 18.00 26.56
C ASP A 299 -40.01 17.44 27.44
N PHE A 300 -39.71 16.50 28.35
CA PHE A 300 -40.69 15.96 29.33
C PHE A 300 -40.88 16.83 30.59
N ASP A 301 -39.96 17.78 30.86
CA ASP A 301 -40.05 18.70 32.01
C ASP A 301 -40.72 20.05 31.66
N ARG A 302 -41.28 20.19 30.44
CA ARG A 302 -42.07 21.35 29.98
C ARG A 302 -43.55 21.00 29.80
#